data_AF-A0AAJ2LRD1-F1
#
_entry.id   AF-A0AAJ2LRD1-F1
#
_cell.length_a   1.000
_cell.length_b   1.000
_cell.length_c   1.000
_cell.angle_alpha   90.00
_cell.angle_beta   90.00
_cell.angle_gamma   90.00
#
_symmetry.space_group_name_H-M   'P 1'
#
loop_
_entity.id
_entity.type
_entity.pdbx_description
1 polymer ?
#
loop_
_entity_poly.entity_id
_entity_poly.type
_entity_poly.pdbx_seq_one_letter_code
_entity_poly.pdbx_strand_id
1 'polypeptide(L)'
;LRVNGTIFAAASLSASATLNHWLLPIALISTLFGAIGALASTNLRRLVGYMLLSSIGTILIGIALFNGQAWSAALFYLVHSTLVVAAFYLLAEWIRHQRSATGDMLR
;
A
#
# COMPACT_ATOMS: atom_id res chain seq x y z
N LEU A 1 0.46 41.19 2.15
CA LEU A 1 -0.49 40.07 2.32
C LEU A 1 0.06 39.12 3.37
N ARG A 2 -0.49 39.11 4.59
CA ARG A 2 -0.19 38.07 5.61
C ARG A 2 -1.28 37.02 5.51
N VAL A 3 -0.96 35.87 4.93
CA VAL A 3 -1.88 34.73 4.87
C VAL A 3 -2.01 34.18 6.29
N ASN A 4 -3.16 34.39 6.91
CA ASN A 4 -3.44 33.89 8.25
C ASN A 4 -3.88 32.42 8.17
N GLY A 5 -3.00 31.50 8.58
CA GLY A 5 -3.27 30.04 8.62
C GLY A 5 -4.24 29.59 9.71
N THR A 6 -4.84 30.51 10.47
CA THR A 6 -5.74 30.20 11.59
C THR A 6 -7.06 29.57 11.14
N ILE A 7 -7.53 29.86 9.92
CA ILE A 7 -8.70 29.19 9.33
C ILE A 7 -8.44 27.70 9.07
N PHE A 8 -7.21 27.34 8.69
CA PHE A 8 -6.80 25.95 8.54
C PHE A 8 -6.50 25.32 9.88
N ALA A 9 -6.05 26.07 10.90
CA ALA A 9 -5.78 25.50 12.22
C ALA A 9 -7.06 25.01 12.94
N ALA A 10 -8.14 25.81 12.93
CA ALA A 10 -9.41 25.43 13.55
C ALA A 10 -10.13 24.30 12.77
N ALA A 11 -10.10 24.37 11.44
CA ALA A 11 -10.61 23.30 10.58
C ALA A 11 -9.73 22.04 10.62
N SER A 12 -8.40 22.18 10.76
CA SER A 12 -7.47 21.05 10.84
C SER A 12 -7.61 20.30 12.14
N LEU A 13 -7.92 20.98 13.25
CA LEU A 13 -8.06 20.32 14.56
C LEU A 13 -9.31 19.44 14.61
N SER A 14 -10.43 19.93 14.07
CA SER A 14 -11.66 19.15 13.94
C SER A 14 -11.52 18.03 12.90
N ALA A 15 -10.89 18.30 11.76
CA ALA A 15 -10.62 17.27 10.74
C ALA A 15 -9.66 16.17 11.21
N SER A 16 -8.59 16.51 11.94
CA SER A 16 -7.61 15.54 12.44
C SER A 16 -8.19 14.65 13.55
N ALA A 17 -9.06 15.18 14.41
CA ALA A 17 -9.79 14.37 15.40
C ALA A 17 -10.71 13.33 14.74
N THR A 18 -11.49 13.71 13.73
CA THR A 18 -12.36 12.79 13.00
C THR A 18 -11.56 11.80 12.16
N LEU A 19 -10.52 12.26 11.45
CA LEU A 19 -9.64 11.39 10.67
C LEU A 19 -8.96 10.36 11.55
N ASN A 20 -8.40 10.74 12.71
CA ASN A 20 -7.73 9.78 13.59
C ASN A 20 -8.63 8.62 14.02
N HIS A 21 -9.92 8.89 14.29
CA HIS A 21 -10.87 7.87 14.69
C HIS A 21 -11.21 6.88 13.57
N TRP A 22 -11.31 7.35 12.32
CA TRP A 22 -11.70 6.52 11.18
C TRP A 22 -10.51 5.94 10.39
N LEU A 23 -9.34 6.59 10.43
CA LEU A 23 -8.18 6.23 9.61
C LEU A 23 -7.56 4.89 10.06
N LEU A 24 -7.42 4.67 11.37
CA LEU A 24 -6.93 3.39 11.92
C LEU A 24 -7.79 2.19 11.52
N PRO A 25 -9.12 2.18 11.74
CA PRO A 25 -9.94 1.03 11.37
C PRO A 25 -9.98 0.82 9.86
N ILE A 26 -10.01 1.88 9.05
CA ILE A 26 -9.95 1.75 7.58
C ILE A 26 -8.61 1.13 7.13
N ALA A 27 -7.49 1.57 7.72
CA ALA A 27 -6.17 1.04 7.39
C ALA A 27 -6.00 -0.44 7.79
N LEU A 28 -6.57 -0.84 8.92
CA LEU A 28 -6.63 -2.25 9.33
C LEU A 28 -7.48 -3.07 8.37
N ILE A 29 -8.67 -2.60 8.01
CA ILE A 29 -9.56 -3.27 7.06
C ILE A 29 -8.87 -3.43 5.71
N SER A 30 -8.22 -2.38 5.18
CA SER A 30 -7.52 -2.47 3.89
C SER A 30 -6.37 -3.48 3.92
N THR A 31 -5.63 -3.53 5.03
CA THR A 31 -4.54 -4.50 5.22
C THR A 31 -5.08 -5.93 5.24
N LEU A 32 -6.18 -6.16 5.96
CA LEU A 32 -6.84 -7.46 6.04
C LEU A 32 -7.37 -7.92 4.68
N PHE A 33 -8.02 -7.02 3.94
CA PHE A 33 -8.51 -7.31 2.59
C PHE A 33 -7.36 -7.61 1.62
N GLY A 34 -6.24 -6.90 1.72
CA GLY A 34 -5.02 -7.21 0.98
C GLY A 34 -4.47 -8.60 1.30
N ALA A 35 -4.40 -8.97 2.58
CA ALA A 35 -3.93 -10.28 3.01
C ALA A 35 -4.85 -11.42 2.55
N ILE A 36 -6.16 -11.29 2.73
CA ILE A 36 -7.15 -12.30 2.32
C ILE A 36 -7.16 -12.42 0.79
N GLY A 37 -7.12 -11.31 0.07
CA GLY A 37 -7.07 -11.31 -1.39
C GLY A 37 -5.80 -11.98 -1.93
N ALA A 38 -4.67 -11.82 -1.24
CA ALA A 38 -3.43 -12.50 -1.59
C ALA A 38 -3.57 -14.03 -1.44
N LEU A 39 -4.16 -14.50 -0.34
CA LEU A 39 -4.40 -15.93 -0.09
C LEU A 39 -5.38 -16.55 -1.10
N ALA A 40 -6.37 -15.79 -1.56
CA ALA A 40 -7.35 -16.25 -2.55
C ALA A 40 -6.83 -16.22 -4.00
N SER A 41 -5.66 -15.64 -4.25
CA SER A 41 -5.15 -15.42 -5.61
C SER A 41 -4.47 -16.66 -6.19
N THR A 42 -4.94 -17.11 -7.35
CA THR A 42 -4.33 -18.20 -8.14
C THR A 42 -3.30 -17.73 -9.16
N ASN A 43 -3.26 -16.42 -9.44
CA ASN A 43 -2.38 -15.83 -10.45
C ASN A 43 -1.31 -14.95 -9.80
N LEU A 44 -0.06 -15.11 -10.23
CA LEU A 44 1.08 -14.40 -9.65
C LEU A 44 0.93 -12.87 -9.74
N ARG A 45 0.38 -12.35 -10.85
CA ARG A 45 0.13 -10.90 -11.02
C ARG A 45 -0.92 -10.37 -10.04
N ARG A 46 -2.00 -11.13 -9.79
CA ARG A 46 -3.04 -10.76 -8.82
C ARG A 46 -2.50 -10.83 -7.39
N LEU A 47 -1.66 -11.83 -7.09
CA LEU A 47 -1.01 -11.97 -5.78
C LEU A 47 -0.21 -10.72 -5.42
N VAL A 48 0.64 -10.24 -6.35
CA VAL A 48 1.45 -9.03 -6.15
C VAL A 48 0.55 -7.79 -5.94
N GLY A 49 -0.56 -7.67 -6.69
CA GLY A 49 -1.54 -6.61 -6.51
C GLY A 49 -2.20 -6.58 -5.13
N TYR A 50 -2.49 -7.75 -4.55
CA TYR A 50 -3.03 -7.84 -3.19
C TYR A 50 -1.98 -7.59 -2.10
N MET A 51 -0.73 -7.99 -2.34
CA MET A 51 0.41 -7.68 -1.47
C MET A 51 0.70 -6.18 -1.40
N LEU A 52 0.59 -5.51 -2.56
CA LEU A 52 0.59 -4.05 -2.69
C LEU A 52 -0.47 -3.40 -1.83
N LEU A 53 -1.73 -3.85 -1.93
CA LEU A 53 -2.85 -3.33 -1.15
C LEU A 53 -2.60 -3.47 0.36
N SER A 54 -2.05 -4.60 0.80
CA SER A 54 -1.67 -4.82 2.19
C SER A 54 -0.56 -3.87 2.67
N SER A 55 0.43 -3.57 1.82
CA SER A 55 1.48 -2.59 2.13
C SER A 55 0.95 -1.16 2.26
N ILE A 56 0.01 -0.76 1.39
CA ILE A 56 -0.63 0.57 1.48
C ILE A 56 -1.38 0.71 2.81
N GLY A 57 -2.08 -0.35 3.24
CA GLY A 57 -2.72 -0.38 4.56
C GLY A 57 -1.72 -0.23 5.71
N THR A 58 -0.54 -0.87 5.62
CA THR A 58 0.53 -0.73 6.61
C THR A 58 1.08 0.71 6.68
N ILE A 59 1.26 1.36 5.53
CA ILE A 59 1.66 2.78 5.45
C ILE A 59 0.61 3.66 6.11
N LEU A 60 -0.68 3.42 5.81
CA LEU A 60 -1.80 4.16 6.40
C LEU A 60 -1.86 4.01 7.92
N ILE A 61 -1.57 2.82 8.46
CA ILE A 61 -1.46 2.61 9.91
C ILE A 61 -0.35 3.53 10.46
N GLY A 62 0.84 3.54 9.85
CA GLY A 62 1.95 4.41 10.27
C GLY A 62 1.60 5.90 10.26
N ILE A 63 0.87 6.37 9.25
CA ILE A 63 0.39 7.76 9.15
C ILE A 63 -0.63 8.07 10.26
N ALA A 64 -1.50 7.11 10.59
CA ALA A 64 -2.51 7.27 11.61
C ALA A 64 -1.95 7.38 13.04
N LEU A 65 -0.68 7.04 13.27
CA LEU A 65 -0.02 7.25 14.56
C LEU A 65 0.39 8.71 14.82
N PHE A 66 0.32 9.61 13.82
CA PHE A 66 0.65 11.05 13.93
C PHE A 66 1.97 11.38 14.65
N ASN A 67 2.95 10.47 14.61
CA ASN A 67 4.26 10.65 15.23
C ASN A 67 5.31 11.00 14.16
N GLY A 68 6.14 12.02 14.39
CA GLY A 68 7.20 12.44 13.46
C GLY A 68 8.12 11.29 13.02
N GLN A 69 8.43 10.34 13.90
CA GLN A 69 9.21 9.16 13.54
C GLN A 69 8.44 8.20 12.61
N ALA A 70 7.14 8.04 12.83
CA ALA A 70 6.28 7.19 12.01
C ALA A 70 6.14 7.75 10.58
N TRP A 71 6.05 9.08 10.44
CA TRP A 71 6.05 9.74 9.13
C TRP A 71 7.35 9.50 8.34
N SER A 72 8.51 9.64 8.99
CA SER A 72 9.80 9.32 8.36
C SER A 72 9.84 7.86 7.92
N ALA A 73 9.48 6.93 8.81
CA ALA A 73 9.47 5.50 8.49
C ALA A 73 8.51 5.15 7.35
N ALA A 74 7.31 5.74 7.33
CA ALA A 74 6.31 5.53 6.28
C ALA A 74 6.81 5.99 4.90
N LEU A 75 7.48 7.15 4.83
CA LEU A 75 8.05 7.67 3.58
C LEU A 75 9.19 6.78 3.06
N PHE A 76 10.10 6.33 3.93
CA PHE A 76 11.15 5.38 3.56
C PHE A 76 10.56 4.05 3.07
N TYR A 77 9.56 3.53 3.79
CA TYR A 77 8.89 2.29 3.42
C TYR A 77 8.15 2.40 2.08
N LEU A 78 7.56 3.55 1.76
CA LEU A 78 6.87 3.79 0.49
C LEU A 78 7.82 3.65 -0.71
N VAL A 79 8.99 4.27 -0.65
CA VAL A 79 10.01 4.16 -1.71
C VAL A 79 10.48 2.71 -1.83
N HIS A 80 10.78 2.07 -0.70
CA HIS A 80 11.25 0.69 -0.67
C HIS A 80 10.22 -0.30 -1.25
N SER A 81 8.97 -0.22 -0.79
CA SER A 81 7.89 -1.10 -1.25
C SER A 81 7.60 -0.93 -2.74
N THR A 82 7.70 0.30 -3.29
CA THR A 82 7.53 0.53 -4.73
C THR A 82 8.60 -0.22 -5.55
N LEU A 83 9.86 -0.17 -5.12
CA LEU A 83 10.96 -0.89 -5.79
C LEU A 83 10.76 -2.41 -5.70
N VAL A 84 10.38 -2.91 -4.53
CA VAL A 84 10.10 -4.33 -4.30
C VAL A 84 8.98 -4.81 -5.22
N VAL A 85 7.89 -4.06 -5.31
CA VAL A 85 6.74 -4.40 -6.18
C VAL A 85 7.14 -4.39 -7.64
N ALA A 86 7.90 -3.39 -8.09
CA ALA A 86 8.38 -3.34 -9.46
C ALA A 86 9.22 -4.58 -9.80
N ALA A 87 10.12 -5.00 -8.90
CA ALA A 87 10.89 -6.22 -9.05
C ALA A 87 10.00 -7.48 -9.14
N PHE A 88 8.97 -7.59 -8.28
CA PHE A 88 8.02 -8.70 -8.34
C PHE A 88 7.21 -8.72 -9.64
N TYR A 89 6.81 -7.57 -10.18
CA TYR A 89 6.11 -7.50 -11.46
C TYR A 89 6.99 -7.95 -12.63
N LEU A 90 8.26 -7.54 -12.63
CA LEU A 90 9.25 -7.99 -13.62
C LEU A 90 9.49 -9.50 -13.52
N LEU A 91 9.68 -10.01 -12.30
CA LEU A 91 9.83 -11.45 -12.05
C LEU A 91 8.60 -12.23 -12.50
N ALA A 92 7.39 -11.72 -12.22
CA ALA A 92 6.15 -12.36 -12.62
C ALA A 92 5.98 -12.43 -14.14
N GLU A 93 6.40 -11.40 -14.88
CA GLU A 93 6.43 -11.43 -16.34
C GLU A 93 7.45 -12.45 -16.86
N TRP A 94 8.66 -12.47 -16.29
CA TRP A 94 9.71 -13.40 -16.68
C TRP A 94 9.30 -14.87 -16.48
N ILE A 95 8.68 -15.20 -15.33
CA ILE A 95 8.13 -16.54 -15.06
C ILE A 95 7.04 -16.90 -16.07
N ARG A 96 6.18 -15.94 -16.43
CA ARG A 96 5.11 -16.15 -17.41
C ARG A 96 5.68 -16.44 -18.81
N HIS A 97 6.72 -15.71 -19.20
CA HIS A 97 7.42 -15.89 -20.48
C HIS A 97 8.12 -17.25 -20.59
N GLN A 98 8.62 -17.80 -19.47
CA GLN A 98 9.19 -19.15 -19.47
C GLN A 98 8.13 -20.24 -19.62
N ARG A 99 6.96 -20.09 -18.98
CA ARG A 99 5.88 -21.09 -19.10
C ARG A 99 5.29 -21.16 -20.51
N SER A 100 5.24 -20.04 -21.25
CA SER A 100 4.86 -20.07 -22.67
C SER A 100 5.88 -20.81 -23.54
N ALA A 101 7.18 -20.76 -23.21
CA ALA A 101 8.22 -21.46 -23.97
C ALA A 101 8.17 -22.99 -23.79
N THR A 102 7.65 -23.49 -22.66
CA THR A 102 7.50 -24.93 -22.40
C THR A 102 6.20 -25.53 -22.95
N GLY A 103 5.18 -24.70 -23.21
CA GLY A 103 3.89 -25.13 -23.75
C GLY A 103 3.85 -25.35 -25.26
N ASP A 104 4.91 -24.94 -25.98
CA ASP A 104 4.96 -24.94 -27.46
C ASP A 104 5.76 -26.13 -28.03
N MET A 105 5.88 -27.21 -27.27
CA MET A 105 6.33 -28.51 -27.78
C MET A 105 5.11 -29.30 -28.26
N LEU A 106 4.72 -29.05 -29.51
CA LEU A 106 3.64 -29.76 -30.22
C LEU A 106 3.95 -31.26 -30.31
N ARG A 107 2.98 -32.10 -29.91
CA ARG A 107 2.85 -33.49 -30.35
C ARG A 107 1.79 -33.56 -31.44
#